data_AF-A0A6N2KQB2-F1
#
_entry.id   AF-A0A6N2KQB2-F1
#
_cell.length_a   1.000
_cell.length_b   1.000
_cell.length_c   1.000
_cell.angle_alpha   90.00
_cell.angle_beta   90.00
_cell.angle_gamma   90.00
#
_symmetry.space_group_name_H-M   'P 1'
#
loop_
_entity.id
_entity.type
_entity.pdbx_description
1 polymer ?
#
loop_
_entity_poly.entity_id
_entity_poly.type
_entity_poly.pdbx_seq_one_letter_code
_entity_poly.pdbx_strand_id
1 'polypeptide(L)'
;MEITVISAQGLKNTSSCPFSHRLRPFITITACPPDPHGRDKKCQMYRTRVDDQGGVNPTWGDKFHVPIDTAFFHSRYSCIYLHLYTKRLITGRVQLGWCQVPVTDIGFPPEGSVQYLSYRIRARDGTWTPGVVNLAIRLTGFQQVAVLTDSRASDECKTVIGIPVTMISHKSICQ
;
A
#
# COMPACT_ATOMS: atom_id res chain seq x y z
N MET A 1 2.41 6.03 -11.17
CA MET A 1 2.35 4.85 -10.27
C MET A 1 1.55 3.75 -10.94
N GLU A 2 1.96 2.51 -10.80
CA GLU A 2 1.21 1.34 -11.27
C GLU A 2 0.53 0.64 -10.09
N ILE A 3 -0.77 0.35 -10.22
CA ILE A 3 -1.55 -0.41 -9.25
C ILE A 3 -2.12 -1.64 -9.95
N THR A 4 -1.88 -2.81 -9.40
CA THR A 4 -2.55 -4.04 -9.80
C THR A 4 -3.49 -4.49 -8.70
N VAL A 5 -4.77 -4.63 -9.04
CA VAL A 5 -5.78 -5.17 -8.14
C VAL A 5 -5.78 -6.69 -8.29
N ILE A 6 -5.24 -7.41 -7.31
CA ILE A 6 -5.02 -8.86 -7.44
C ILE A 6 -6.33 -9.61 -7.15
N SER A 7 -6.84 -9.47 -5.94
CA SER A 7 -7.98 -10.24 -5.46
C SER A 7 -8.67 -9.57 -4.28
N ALA A 8 -9.85 -10.07 -3.93
CA ALA A 8 -10.43 -9.84 -2.62
C ALA A 8 -10.88 -11.17 -2.01
N GLN A 9 -10.98 -11.21 -0.70
CA GLN A 9 -11.33 -12.42 0.06
C GLN A 9 -12.34 -12.06 1.15
N GLY A 10 -13.15 -13.03 1.56
CA GLY A 10 -14.04 -12.88 2.72
C GLY A 10 -15.14 -11.83 2.53
N LEU A 11 -15.60 -11.60 1.29
CA LEU A 11 -16.68 -10.67 1.03
C LEU A 11 -18.00 -11.21 1.58
N LYS A 12 -18.78 -10.35 2.23
CA LYS A 12 -20.12 -10.72 2.71
C LYS A 12 -21.15 -10.45 1.63
N ASN A 13 -22.01 -11.43 1.39
CA ASN A 13 -23.19 -11.18 0.57
C ASN A 13 -24.23 -10.40 1.40
N THR A 14 -24.53 -9.18 0.98
CA THR A 14 -25.52 -8.32 1.64
C THR A 14 -26.90 -8.39 0.98
N SER A 15 -27.09 -9.21 -0.05
CA SER A 15 -28.38 -9.31 -0.75
C SER A 15 -29.31 -10.29 -0.04
N SER A 16 -30.48 -9.81 0.37
CA SER A 16 -31.60 -10.61 0.87
C SER A 16 -32.43 -11.26 -0.24
N CYS A 17 -32.04 -11.09 -1.52
CA CYS A 17 -32.82 -11.59 -2.65
C CYS A 17 -32.52 -13.09 -2.90
N PRO A 18 -33.56 -13.96 -2.94
CA PRO A 18 -33.42 -15.41 -3.10
C PRO A 18 -32.99 -15.86 -4.51
N PHE A 19 -32.53 -14.95 -5.37
CA PHE A 19 -31.98 -15.27 -6.70
C PHE A 19 -30.64 -14.55 -6.96
N SER A 20 -30.14 -13.77 -6.00
CA SER A 20 -28.91 -12.96 -6.12
C SER A 20 -27.79 -13.49 -5.23
N HIS A 21 -27.71 -14.81 -5.05
CA HIS A 21 -26.76 -15.42 -4.12
C HIS A 21 -25.31 -15.23 -4.53
N ARG A 22 -25.05 -15.01 -5.83
CA ARG A 22 -23.70 -14.91 -6.38
C ARG A 22 -23.30 -13.46 -6.53
N LEU A 23 -22.31 -13.05 -5.74
CA LEU A 23 -21.64 -11.77 -5.93
C LEU A 23 -20.94 -11.74 -7.29
N ARG A 24 -20.98 -10.57 -7.93
CA ARG A 24 -20.31 -10.25 -9.18
C ARG A 24 -19.40 -9.04 -8.96
N PRO A 25 -18.26 -9.21 -8.27
CA PRO A 25 -17.53 -8.09 -7.71
C PRO A 25 -16.70 -7.31 -8.72
N PHE A 26 -16.54 -6.01 -8.48
CA PHE A 26 -15.55 -5.17 -9.14
C PHE A 26 -15.11 -4.04 -8.20
N ILE A 27 -13.91 -3.51 -8.43
CA ILE A 27 -13.34 -2.42 -7.64
C ILE A 27 -13.27 -1.16 -8.48
N THR A 28 -13.55 -0.02 -7.86
CA THR A 28 -13.16 1.29 -8.39
C THR A 28 -12.04 1.87 -7.56
N ILE A 29 -11.04 2.44 -8.22
CA ILE A 29 -9.89 3.10 -7.60
C ILE A 29 -10.02 4.58 -7.87
N THR A 30 -9.90 5.40 -6.84
CA THR A 30 -9.86 6.86 -6.95
C THR A 30 -8.61 7.38 -6.27
N ALA A 31 -7.86 8.21 -6.99
CA ALA A 31 -6.76 8.98 -6.45
C ALA A 31 -7.02 10.47 -6.74
N CYS A 32 -6.90 11.30 -5.72
CA CYS A 32 -7.03 12.74 -5.83
C CYS A 32 -5.64 13.34 -5.62
N PRO A 33 -5.00 13.93 -6.64
CA PRO A 33 -3.74 14.64 -6.44
C PRO A 33 -3.97 15.84 -5.50
N PRO A 34 -3.02 16.16 -4.61
CA PRO A 34 -3.14 17.36 -3.77
C PRO A 34 -3.10 18.60 -4.64
N ASP A 35 -3.98 19.55 -4.36
CA ASP A 35 -4.04 20.80 -5.12
C ASP A 35 -3.41 21.96 -4.34
N PRO A 36 -2.31 22.55 -4.84
CA PRO A 36 -1.75 23.76 -4.26
C PRO A 36 -2.57 25.04 -4.54
N HIS A 37 -3.58 25.02 -5.42
CA HIS A 37 -4.31 26.22 -5.87
C HIS A 37 -5.82 26.20 -5.61
N GLY A 38 -6.35 25.20 -4.90
CA GLY A 38 -7.77 25.12 -4.52
C GLY A 38 -8.78 25.08 -5.67
N ARG A 39 -8.37 24.74 -6.90
CA ARG A 39 -9.27 24.43 -8.02
C ARG A 39 -9.79 22.99 -7.92
N ASP A 40 -11.05 22.81 -8.29
CA ASP A 40 -11.68 21.50 -8.46
C ASP A 40 -10.97 20.69 -9.57
N LYS A 41 -9.88 19.99 -9.22
CA LYS A 41 -9.32 18.95 -10.09
C LYS A 41 -10.14 17.68 -9.89
N LYS A 42 -10.71 17.21 -10.99
CA LYS A 42 -11.48 15.96 -11.07
C LYS A 42 -10.58 14.79 -10.66
N CYS A 43 -10.90 14.12 -9.56
CA CYS A 43 -10.22 12.88 -9.20
C CYS A 43 -10.42 11.85 -10.31
N GLN A 44 -9.34 11.19 -10.72
CA GLN A 44 -9.42 10.15 -11.74
C GLN A 44 -9.93 8.86 -11.10
N MET A 45 -10.90 8.23 -11.76
CA MET A 45 -11.50 6.97 -11.33
C MET A 45 -11.16 5.86 -12.32
N TYR A 46 -10.60 4.77 -11.80
CA TYR A 46 -10.33 3.53 -12.52
C TYR A 46 -11.28 2.45 -12.06
N ARG A 47 -11.48 1.43 -12.87
CA ARG A 47 -12.39 0.33 -12.56
C ARG A 47 -11.85 -0.98 -13.12
N THR A 48 -11.88 -2.03 -12.29
CA THR A 48 -11.61 -3.40 -12.73
C THR A 48 -12.74 -3.95 -13.58
N ARG A 49 -12.45 -4.98 -14.35
CA ARG A 49 -13.49 -5.87 -14.87
C ARG A 49 -14.37 -6.42 -13.74
N VAL A 50 -15.56 -6.86 -14.11
CA VAL A 50 -16.44 -7.57 -13.19
C VAL A 50 -16.01 -9.03 -13.16
N ASP A 51 -15.80 -9.57 -11.97
CA ASP A 51 -15.60 -11.00 -11.78
C ASP A 51 -16.96 -11.66 -11.55
N ASP A 52 -17.50 -12.27 -12.60
CA ASP A 52 -18.81 -12.93 -12.54
C ASP A 52 -18.75 -14.29 -11.83
N GLN A 53 -17.55 -14.84 -11.60
CA GLN A 53 -17.37 -16.20 -11.10
C GLN A 53 -16.82 -16.27 -9.68
N GLY A 54 -15.98 -15.31 -9.27
CA GLY A 54 -15.24 -15.39 -8.01
C GLY A 54 -16.07 -15.17 -6.74
N GLY A 55 -17.30 -14.66 -6.84
CA GLY A 55 -18.24 -14.63 -5.71
C GLY A 55 -17.69 -13.88 -4.50
N VAL A 56 -17.52 -14.58 -3.38
CA VAL A 56 -16.97 -14.00 -2.13
C VAL A 56 -15.45 -13.86 -2.11
N ASN A 57 -14.75 -14.45 -3.08
CA ASN A 57 -13.29 -14.42 -3.22
C ASN A 57 -12.88 -14.08 -4.67
N PRO A 58 -13.19 -12.88 -5.18
CA PRO A 58 -12.93 -12.51 -6.57
C PRO A 58 -11.44 -12.33 -6.89
N THR A 59 -11.10 -12.51 -8.16
CA THR A 59 -9.77 -12.27 -8.71
C THR A 59 -9.84 -11.42 -9.98
N TRP A 60 -8.95 -10.42 -10.08
CA TRP A 60 -8.93 -9.50 -11.21
C TRP A 60 -7.56 -9.53 -11.89
N GLY A 61 -6.48 -9.12 -11.21
CA GLY A 61 -5.18 -8.93 -11.86
C GLY A 61 -5.15 -7.75 -12.84
N ASP A 62 -6.19 -6.91 -12.84
CA ASP A 62 -6.25 -5.69 -13.64
C ASP A 62 -5.19 -4.71 -13.17
N LYS A 63 -4.45 -4.13 -14.12
CA LYS A 63 -3.35 -3.19 -13.89
C LYS A 63 -3.71 -1.80 -14.38
N PHE A 64 -3.43 -0.79 -13.56
CA PHE A 64 -3.77 0.61 -13.82
C PHE A 64 -2.54 1.49 -13.67
N HIS A 65 -2.36 2.41 -14.62
CA HIS A 65 -1.41 3.50 -14.49
C HIS A 65 -2.14 4.72 -13.92
N VAL A 66 -1.86 5.02 -12.65
CA VAL A 66 -2.41 6.16 -11.94
C VAL A 66 -1.38 7.29 -11.97
N PRO A 67 -1.70 8.46 -12.59
CA PRO A 67 -0.82 9.61 -12.64
C PRO A 67 -0.83 10.25 -11.26
N ILE A 68 0.24 9.98 -10.53
CA ILE A 68 0.50 10.53 -9.22
C ILE A 68 1.82 11.26 -9.32
N ASP A 69 1.88 12.48 -8.79
CA ASP A 69 3.09 13.29 -8.74
C ASP A 69 3.77 13.18 -7.35
N THR A 70 4.92 13.81 -7.20
CA THR A 70 5.65 13.84 -5.92
C THR A 70 4.87 14.57 -4.82
N ALA A 71 4.02 15.53 -5.17
CA ALA A 71 3.21 16.27 -4.21
C ALA A 71 2.23 15.33 -3.47
N PHE A 72 1.65 14.34 -4.16
CA PHE A 72 0.82 13.32 -3.53
C PHE A 72 1.54 12.58 -2.40
N PHE A 73 2.82 12.24 -2.58
CA PHE A 73 3.59 11.54 -1.54
C PHE A 73 4.09 12.47 -0.43
N HIS A 74 4.22 13.78 -0.67
CA HIS A 74 4.59 14.76 0.37
C HIS A 74 3.44 15.02 1.35
N SER A 75 2.20 14.84 0.93
CA SER A 75 1.04 14.97 1.82
C SER A 75 0.79 13.67 2.58
N ARG A 76 1.03 13.69 3.90
CA ARG A 76 0.78 12.54 4.80
C ARG A 76 -0.67 12.07 4.84
N TYR A 77 -1.60 12.89 4.37
CA TYR A 77 -3.04 12.59 4.33
C TYR A 77 -3.51 12.07 2.96
N SER A 78 -2.62 11.95 1.99
CA SER A 78 -2.94 11.38 0.68
C SER A 78 -3.26 9.90 0.82
N CYS A 79 -4.35 9.49 0.20
CA CYS A 79 -4.81 8.11 0.19
C CYS A 79 -5.26 7.71 -1.22
N ILE A 80 -5.05 6.44 -1.55
CA ILE A 80 -5.74 5.78 -2.65
C ILE A 80 -7.03 5.19 -2.08
N TYR A 81 -8.16 5.52 -2.69
CA TYR A 81 -9.46 5.05 -2.26
C TYR A 81 -9.90 3.89 -3.12
N LEU A 82 -10.24 2.77 -2.50
CA LEU A 82 -10.80 1.61 -3.19
C LEU A 82 -12.23 1.39 -2.71
N HIS A 83 -13.16 1.34 -3.66
CA HIS A 83 -14.55 1.00 -3.38
C HIS A 83 -14.90 -0.30 -4.08
N LEU A 84 -15.45 -1.24 -3.32
CA LEU A 84 -15.83 -2.54 -3.80
C LEU A 84 -17.34 -2.57 -4.03
N TYR A 85 -17.73 -3.04 -5.21
CA TYR A 85 -19.12 -3.15 -5.62
C TYR A 85 -19.44 -4.56 -6.12
N THR A 86 -20.72 -4.92 -6.08
CA THR A 86 -21.26 -6.07 -6.83
C THR A 86 -22.30 -5.58 -7.83
N LYS A 87 -22.29 -6.15 -9.04
CA LYS A 87 -23.35 -5.93 -10.03
C LYS A 87 -24.63 -6.67 -9.64
N ARG A 88 -25.79 -6.04 -9.78
CA ARG A 88 -27.11 -6.71 -9.62
C ARG A 88 -27.54 -7.39 -10.92
N LEU A 89 -28.42 -8.39 -10.82
CA LEU A 89 -28.97 -9.13 -11.96
C LEU A 89 -29.75 -8.24 -12.93
N ILE A 90 -30.61 -7.36 -12.41
CA ILE A 90 -31.49 -6.51 -13.23
C ILE A 90 -30.75 -5.22 -13.59
N THR A 91 -30.61 -4.29 -12.63
CA THR A 91 -29.93 -3.00 -12.85
C THR A 91 -29.22 -2.53 -11.59
N GLY A 92 -28.08 -1.86 -11.80
CA GLY A 92 -27.36 -1.15 -10.76
C GLY A 92 -26.28 -1.98 -10.06
N ARG A 93 -25.75 -1.40 -8.99
CA ARG A 93 -24.66 -1.95 -8.18
C ARG A 93 -24.93 -1.72 -6.70
N VAL A 94 -24.37 -2.58 -5.87
CA VAL A 94 -24.35 -2.41 -4.41
C VAL A 94 -22.91 -2.27 -3.97
N GLN A 95 -22.62 -1.31 -3.10
CA GLN A 95 -21.32 -1.21 -2.46
C GLN A 95 -21.22 -2.29 -1.39
N LEU A 96 -20.21 -3.17 -1.51
CA LEU A 96 -19.90 -4.20 -0.53
C LEU A 96 -19.01 -3.65 0.59
N GLY A 97 -18.18 -2.66 0.28
CA GLY A 97 -17.30 -2.03 1.24
C GLY A 97 -16.30 -1.09 0.57
N TRP A 98 -15.33 -0.61 1.34
CA TRP A 98 -14.27 0.25 0.88
C TRP A 98 -13.01 0.09 1.75
N CYS A 99 -11.87 0.51 1.21
CA CYS A 99 -10.64 0.69 1.98
C CYS A 99 -9.86 1.89 1.45
N GLN A 100 -8.93 2.37 2.27
CA GLN A 100 -8.02 3.46 1.95
C GLN A 100 -6.60 2.97 2.15
N VAL A 101 -5.76 3.18 1.15
CA VAL A 101 -4.32 2.89 1.20
C VAL A 101 -3.61 4.24 1.38
N PRO A 102 -3.20 4.60 2.59
CA PRO A 102 -2.43 5.83 2.81
C PRO A 102 -1.06 5.74 2.13
N VAL A 103 -0.54 6.89 1.71
CA VAL A 103 0.79 6.98 1.10
C VAL A 103 1.92 6.52 2.03
N THR A 104 1.72 6.58 3.35
CA THR A 104 2.68 6.10 4.35
C THR A 104 3.00 4.62 4.20
N ASP A 105 2.00 3.84 3.78
CA ASP A 105 2.12 2.38 3.69
C ASP A 105 2.72 1.97 2.33
N ILE A 106 2.57 2.83 1.32
CA ILE A 106 3.25 2.70 0.03
C ILE A 106 4.72 3.07 0.20
N GLY A 107 5.00 4.18 0.90
CA GLY A 107 6.33 4.72 1.08
C GLY A 107 7.00 5.14 -0.24
N PHE A 108 8.32 5.05 -0.26
CA PHE A 108 9.16 5.32 -1.43
C PHE A 108 10.07 4.10 -1.69
N PRO A 109 9.52 2.97 -2.14
CA PRO A 109 10.31 1.81 -2.47
C PRO A 109 11.20 2.13 -3.69
N PRO A 110 12.34 1.42 -3.86
CA PRO A 110 13.23 1.62 -5.00
C PRO A 110 12.47 1.57 -6.33
N GLU A 111 12.88 2.38 -7.29
CA GLU A 111 12.18 2.46 -8.58
C GLU A 111 12.06 1.07 -9.24
N GLY A 112 10.85 0.77 -9.73
CA GLY A 112 10.56 -0.50 -10.38
C GLY A 112 10.31 -1.68 -9.43
N SER A 113 10.58 -1.55 -8.13
CA SER A 113 10.24 -2.58 -7.14
C SER A 113 8.72 -2.68 -6.94
N VAL A 114 8.27 -3.92 -6.71
CA VAL A 114 6.85 -4.24 -6.50
C VAL A 114 6.61 -4.49 -5.03
N GLN A 115 5.66 -3.75 -4.46
CA GLN A 115 5.19 -3.94 -3.09
C GLN A 115 3.81 -4.60 -3.11
N TYR A 116 3.64 -5.63 -2.29
CA TYR A 116 2.34 -6.29 -2.10
C TYR A 116 1.68 -5.76 -0.84
N LEU A 117 0.42 -5.34 -0.96
CA LEU A 117 -0.37 -4.76 0.11
C LEU A 117 -1.69 -5.53 0.28
N SER A 118 -2.08 -5.75 1.54
CA SER A 118 -3.35 -6.38 1.90
C SER A 118 -4.11 -5.46 2.85
N TYR A 119 -5.26 -4.94 2.41
CA TYR A 119 -6.07 -4.02 3.19
C TYR A 119 -7.40 -4.61 3.59
N ARG A 120 -7.72 -4.48 4.88
CA ARG A 120 -9.04 -4.83 5.40
C ARG A 120 -10.11 -3.89 4.83
N ILE A 121 -11.22 -4.49 4.47
CA ILE A 121 -12.40 -3.82 3.94
C ILE A 121 -13.23 -3.32 5.11
N ARG A 122 -13.67 -2.06 5.04
CA ARG A 122 -14.72 -1.50 5.88
C ARG A 122 -16.06 -1.62 5.16
N ALA A 123 -17.11 -1.87 5.92
CA ALA A 123 -18.47 -1.87 5.40
C ALA A 123 -18.88 -0.44 5.03
N ARG A 124 -20.04 -0.32 4.38
CA ARG A 124 -20.59 0.99 3.96
C ARG A 124 -20.75 1.96 5.14
N ASP A 125 -21.10 1.46 6.30
CA ASP A 125 -21.25 2.22 7.56
C ASP A 125 -19.92 2.48 8.28
N GLY A 126 -18.79 2.00 7.73
CA GLY A 126 -17.46 2.13 8.32
C GLY A 126 -17.09 1.02 9.31
N THR A 127 -18.00 0.09 9.61
CA THR A 127 -17.71 -1.03 10.51
C THR A 127 -16.69 -2.00 9.90
N TRP A 128 -16.00 -2.73 10.75
CA TRP A 128 -15.01 -3.72 10.32
C TRP A 128 -15.67 -4.91 9.64
N THR A 129 -15.12 -5.33 8.50
CA THR A 129 -15.48 -6.60 7.86
C THR A 129 -14.32 -7.57 7.91
N PRO A 130 -14.58 -8.89 7.82
CA PRO A 130 -13.52 -9.89 7.66
C PRO A 130 -12.86 -9.83 6.27
N GLY A 131 -13.40 -9.02 5.34
CA GLY A 131 -12.93 -9.00 3.98
C GLY A 131 -11.60 -8.27 3.81
N VAL A 132 -10.81 -8.70 2.85
CA VAL A 132 -9.48 -8.14 2.53
C VAL A 132 -9.37 -7.92 1.02
N VAL A 133 -8.72 -6.84 0.60
CA VAL A 133 -8.29 -6.59 -0.79
C VAL A 133 -6.78 -6.74 -0.86
N ASN A 134 -6.30 -7.48 -1.84
CA ASN A 134 -4.89 -7.68 -2.13
C ASN A 134 -4.50 -6.87 -3.38
N LEU A 135 -3.41 -6.11 -3.27
CA LEU A 135 -2.92 -5.20 -4.29
C LEU A 135 -1.42 -5.43 -4.49
N ALA A 136 -0.94 -5.14 -5.69
CA ALA A 136 0.47 -4.88 -5.94
C ALA A 136 0.63 -3.45 -6.41
N ILE A 137 1.64 -2.75 -5.91
CA ILE A 137 1.97 -1.38 -6.27
C ILE A 137 3.41 -1.34 -6.77
N ARG A 138 3.63 -0.60 -7.85
CA ARG A 138 4.96 -0.32 -8.39
C ARG A 138 5.10 1.17 -8.66
N LEU A 139 6.13 1.79 -8.08
CA LEU A 139 6.50 3.16 -8.40
C LEU A 139 7.41 3.18 -9.63
N THR A 140 7.05 4.02 -10.59
CA THR A 140 7.78 4.21 -11.86
C THR A 140 7.95 5.70 -12.09
N GLY A 141 9.13 6.15 -12.50
CA GLY A 141 9.43 7.56 -12.73
C GLY A 141 9.57 8.41 -11.45
N PHE A 142 9.79 7.76 -10.30
CA PHE A 142 10.09 8.43 -9.04
C PHE A 142 11.56 8.21 -8.71
N GLN A 143 12.39 9.19 -9.04
CA GLN A 143 13.80 9.14 -8.68
C GLN A 143 13.94 9.56 -7.22
N GLN A 144 14.32 8.63 -6.36
CA GLN A 144 14.79 8.97 -5.02
C GLN A 144 16.05 9.80 -5.22
N VAL A 145 15.99 11.11 -4.90
CA VAL A 145 17.22 11.86 -4.66
C VAL A 145 17.79 11.27 -3.38
N ALA A 146 18.73 10.33 -3.53
CA ALA A 146 19.54 9.89 -2.42
C ALA A 146 20.20 11.16 -1.85
N VAL A 147 19.74 11.61 -0.68
CA VAL A 147 20.52 12.55 0.11
C VAL A 147 21.74 11.77 0.52
N LEU A 148 22.80 11.87 -0.28
CA LEU A 148 24.14 11.48 0.11
C LEU A 148 24.42 12.28 1.38
N THR A 149 24.33 11.64 2.53
CA THR A 149 24.97 12.16 3.72
C THR A 149 26.45 12.15 3.37
N ASP A 150 27.03 13.34 3.21
CA ASP A 150 28.45 13.60 2.94
C ASP A 150 29.28 12.91 4.04
N SER A 151 29.54 11.62 3.85
CA SER A 151 30.51 10.86 4.60
C SER A 151 31.83 11.15 3.91
N ARG A 152 32.39 12.31 4.23
CA ARG A 152 33.75 12.67 3.85
C ARG A 152 34.65 11.50 4.20
N ALA A 153 35.27 10.97 3.16
CA ALA A 153 36.43 10.13 3.26
C ALA A 153 37.43 10.75 4.23
N SER A 154 37.67 10.08 5.35
CA SER A 154 38.94 10.15 6.05
C SER A 154 39.56 8.78 5.91
N ASP A 155 40.18 8.59 4.75
CA ASP A 155 41.16 7.54 4.52
C ASP A 155 42.40 7.88 5.36
N GLU A 156 42.50 7.28 6.55
CA GLU A 156 43.78 7.00 7.21
C GLU A 156 43.54 5.93 8.29
N CYS A 157 43.69 4.67 7.90
CA CYS A 157 43.92 3.59 8.87
C CYS A 157 45.31 3.80 9.49
N LYS A 158 45.43 4.64 10.52
CA LYS A 158 46.62 4.64 11.39
C LYS A 158 46.45 3.60 12.48
N THR A 159 47.19 2.50 12.34
CA THR A 159 47.39 1.49 13.38
C THR A 159 48.03 2.15 14.60
N VAL A 160 47.34 2.18 15.74
CA VAL A 160 47.94 2.56 17.02
C VAL A 160 48.38 1.30 17.74
N ILE A 161 49.69 1.15 17.93
CA ILE A 161 50.27 0.10 18.79
C ILE A 161 50.01 0.52 20.23
N GLY A 162 49.03 -0.12 20.87
CA GLY A 162 48.83 -0.01 22.32
C GLY A 162 49.96 -0.74 23.06
N ILE A 163 50.62 -0.06 23.99
CA ILE A 163 51.59 -0.66 24.90
C ILE A 163 50.83 -1.63 25.82
N PRO A 164 51.19 -2.93 25.92
CA PRO A 164 50.53 -3.84 26.83
C PRO A 164 50.87 -3.47 28.27
N VAL A 165 49.84 -3.22 29.08
CA VAL A 165 49.99 -3.05 30.53
C VAL A 165 50.22 -4.43 31.15
N THR A 166 51.43 -4.66 31.65
CA THR A 166 51.77 -5.81 32.49
C THR A 166 50.94 -5.80 33.77
N MET A 167 50.14 -6.85 33.99
CA MET A 167 49.54 -7.10 35.30
C MET A 167 50.64 -7.56 36.27
N ILE A 168 50.87 -6.76 37.31
CA ILE A 168 51.71 -7.15 38.44
C ILE A 168 50.89 -8.14 39.28
N SER A 169 51.32 -9.41 39.28
CA SER A 169 50.82 -10.43 40.20
C SER A 169 51.38 -10.14 41.60
N HIS A 170 50.53 -9.74 42.54
CA HIS A 170 50.89 -9.71 43.94
C HIS A 170 50.49 -11.04 44.59
N LYS A 171 51.48 -11.92 44.79
CA LYS A 171 51.38 -13.02 45.75
C LYS A 171 51.32 -12.44 47.16
N SER A 172 50.31 -12.82 47.94
CA SER A 172 50.43 -12.79 49.40
C SER A 172 50.36 -14.21 49.95
N ILE A 173 51.42 -14.55 50.64
CA ILE A 173 51.70 -15.77 51.40
C ILE A 173 50.80 -15.86 52.64
N CYS A 174 50.52 -17.09 53.05
CA CYS A 174 49.81 -17.50 54.25
C CYS A 174 50.34 -16.87 55.55
N GLN A 175 49.44 -16.67 56.51
CA GLN A 175 49.58 -17.11 57.90
C GLN A 175 48.24 -17.64 58.39
#